data_AF-A0A0G0HRJ3-F1
#
_entry.id   AF-A0A0G0HRJ3-F1
#
_cell.length_a   1.000
_cell.length_b   1.000
_cell.length_c   1.000
_cell.angle_alpha   90.00
_cell.angle_beta   90.00
_cell.angle_gamma   90.00
#
_symmetry.space_group_name_H-M   'P 1'
#
loop_
_entity.id
_entity.type
_entity.pdbx_description
1 polymer ?
#
loop_
_entity_poly.entity_id
_entity_poly.type
_entity_poly.pdbx_seq_one_letter_code
_entity_poly.pdbx_strand_id
1 'polypeptide(L)' 'MTDECIKKCKVTDVEKNACACDIHRSAEDKVEDLKEAIAALGYKVEQTPEGDIKISE' A
#
# COMPACT_ATOMS: atom_id res chain seq x y z
N MET A 1 22.57 5.35 -0.18
CA MET A 1 21.23 5.39 -0.79
C MET A 1 21.36 4.79 -2.18
N THR A 2 20.72 3.65 -2.44
CA THR A 2 20.76 3.00 -3.74
C THR A 2 19.97 3.81 -4.77
N ASP A 3 20.60 4.04 -5.94
CA ASP A 3 20.16 4.85 -7.10
C ASP A 3 18.69 4.64 -7.52
N GLU A 4 18.11 3.48 -7.19
CA GLU A 4 16.74 3.11 -7.55
C GLU A 4 15.65 3.94 -6.86
N CYS A 5 15.91 4.49 -5.66
CA CYS A 5 14.92 5.33 -4.97
C CYS A 5 14.70 6.68 -5.68
N ILE A 6 15.78 7.27 -6.22
CA ILE A 6 15.75 8.60 -6.86
C ILE A 6 15.08 8.52 -8.24
N LYS A 7 15.21 7.38 -8.92
CA LYS A 7 14.71 7.19 -10.30
C LYS A 7 13.20 6.99 -10.37
N LYS A 8 12.59 6.35 -9.36
CA LYS A 8 11.15 6.04 -9.33
C LYS A 8 10.33 7.05 -8.54
N CYS A 9 10.91 7.71 -7.54
CA CYS A 9 10.19 8.66 -6.72
C CYS A 9 10.63 10.07 -7.09
N LYS A 10 9.71 10.92 -7.55
CA LYS A 10 9.94 12.37 -7.64
C LYS A 10 10.15 12.89 -6.22
N VAL A 11 11.38 12.82 -5.73
CA VAL A 11 11.78 13.27 -4.41
C VAL A 11 11.53 14.78 -4.34
N THR A 12 10.50 15.20 -3.62
CA THR A 12 10.18 16.62 -3.39
C THR A 12 10.73 17.16 -2.08
N ASP A 13 11.25 16.31 -1.19
CA ASP A 13 11.76 16.73 0.12
C ASP A 13 13.01 15.93 0.50
N VAL A 14 14.18 16.58 0.36
CA VAL A 14 15.51 15.99 0.60
C VAL A 14 15.91 16.04 2.09
N GLU A 15 15.14 16.72 2.94
CA GLU A 15 15.54 17.02 4.32
C GLU A 15 15.23 15.90 5.33
N LYS A 16 14.31 14.98 4.99
CA LYS A 16 14.02 13.80 5.79
C LYS A 16 14.54 12.58 5.04
N ASN A 17 15.56 11.92 5.60
CA ASN A 17 16.12 10.63 5.16
C ASN A 17 15.09 9.46 5.16
N ALA A 18 13.79 9.74 5.19
CA ALA A 18 12.73 8.80 4.91
C ALA A 18 12.37 8.97 3.44
N CYS A 19 12.59 7.92 2.65
CA CYS A 19 12.07 7.83 1.29
C CYS A 19 10.53 7.80 1.38
N ALA A 20 9.89 8.96 1.55
CA ALA A 20 8.45 9.12 1.48
C ALA A 20 8.08 9.12 0.00
N CYS A 21 8.28 7.97 -0.63
CA CYS A 21 7.71 7.72 -1.94
C CYS A 21 6.20 7.71 -1.75
N ASP A 22 5.55 8.84 -2.03
CA ASP A 22 4.17 8.83 -2.49
C ASP A 22 4.19 8.18 -3.88
N ILE A 23 4.49 6.87 -3.91
CA ILE A 23 4.21 6.06 -5.07
C ILE A 23 2.71 6.23 -5.20
N HIS A 24 2.27 6.82 -6.31
CA HIS A 24 0.90 6.70 -6.76
C HIS A 24 0.64 5.20 -7.00
N ARG A 25 0.47 4.45 -5.90
CA ARG A 25 0.07 3.05 -5.89
C ARG A 25 -1.31 3.06 -6.51
N SER A 26 -1.51 2.26 -7.55
CA SER A 26 -2.81 2.07 -8.17
C SER A 26 -3.83 1.70 -7.10
N ALA A 27 -5.11 2.01 -7.33
CA ALA A 27 -6.17 1.70 -6.37
C ALA A 27 -6.14 0.21 -5.96
N GLU A 28 -5.80 -0.68 -6.90
CA GLU A 28 -5.64 -2.12 -6.69
C GLU A 28 -4.55 -2.45 -5.67
N ASP A 29 -3.39 -1.83 -5.79
CA ASP A 29 -2.22 -2.05 -4.92
C ASP A 29 -2.46 -1.53 -3.49
N LYS A 30 -3.25 -0.45 -3.35
CA LYS A 30 -3.74 0.03 -2.05
C LYS A 30 -4.77 -0.91 -1.43
N VAL A 31 -5.61 -1.55 -2.25
CA VAL A 31 -6.58 -2.54 -1.79
C VAL A 31 -5.86 -3.79 -1.29
N GLU A 32 -4.79 -4.24 -1.96
CA GLU A 32 -3.99 -5.38 -1.47
C GLU A 32 -3.33 -5.09 -0.12
N ASP A 33 -2.68 -3.92 0.03
CA ASP A 33 -2.06 -3.49 1.30
C ASP A 33 -3.09 -3.44 2.44
N LEU A 34 -4.29 -2.96 2.15
CA LEU A 34 -5.40 -2.96 3.11
C LEU A 34 -5.83 -4.37 3.50
N LYS A 35 -5.94 -5.31 2.55
CA LYS A 35 -6.28 -6.71 2.85
C LYS A 35 -5.25 -7.36 3.76
N GLU A 36 -3.95 -7.11 3.51
CA GLU A 36 -2.86 -7.62 4.34
C GLU A 36 -2.91 -7.04 5.77
N ALA A 37 -3.14 -5.73 5.91
CA ALA A 37 -3.25 -5.08 7.20
C ALA A 37 -4.42 -5.65 8.03
N ILE A 38 -5.58 -5.87 7.40
CA ILE A 38 -6.76 -6.45 8.07
C ILE A 38 -6.48 -7.90 8.49
N ALA A 39 -5.83 -8.70 7.64
CA ALA A 39 -5.43 -10.06 7.98
C ALA A 39 -4.42 -10.10 9.15
N ALA A 40 -3.48 -9.15 9.20
CA ALA A 40 -2.52 -9.02 10.29
C ALA A 40 -3.19 -8.67 11.64
N LEU A 41 -4.34 -8.00 11.61
CA LEU A 41 -5.16 -7.73 12.78
C LEU A 41 -6.01 -8.94 13.22
N GLY A 42 -5.94 -10.06 12.48
CA GLY A 42 -6.65 -11.30 12.78
C GLY A 42 -8.06 -11.37 12.19
N TYR A 43 -8.46 -10.38 11.39
CA TYR A 43 -9.76 -10.37 10.74
C TYR A 43 -9.70 -11.15 9.41
N LYS A 44 -10.77 -11.88 9.12
CA LYS A 44 -10.93 -12.59 7.86
C LYS A 44 -11.40 -11.63 6.77
N VAL A 45 -10.70 -11.64 5.63
CA VAL A 45 -11.05 -10.82 4.46
C VAL A 45 -11.52 -11.72 3.33
N GLU A 46 -12.74 -11.52 2.86
CA GLU A 46 -13.34 -12.28 1.75
C GLU A 46 -13.83 -11.32 0.67
N GLN A 47 -13.53 -11.59 -0.60
CA GLN A 47 -14.06 -10.84 -1.72
C GLN A 47 -15.29 -11.56 -2.28
N THR A 48 -16.42 -10.86 -2.37
CA THR A 48 -17.64 -11.41 -2.97
C THR A 48 -17.50 -11.44 -4.49
N PRO A 49 -18.26 -12.31 -5.19
CA PRO A 49 -18.30 -12.33 -6.66
C PRO A 49 -18.81 -11.01 -7.28
N GLU A 50 -19.47 -10.16 -6.49
CA GLU A 50 -19.93 -8.82 -6.87
C GLU A 50 -18.83 -7.75 -6.76
N GLY A 51 -17.69 -8.11 -6.16
CA GLY A 51 -16.52 -7.24 -6.00
C GLY A 51 -16.40 -6.59 -4.62
N ASP A 52 -17.38 -6.78 -3.73
CA ASP A 52 -17.33 -6.26 -2.36
C ASP A 52 -16.29 -6.97 -1.50
N ILE A 53 -15.70 -6.23 -0.56
CA ILE A 53 -14.79 -6.79 0.44
C ILE A 53 -15.57 -6.94 1.75
N LYS A 54 -15.75 -8.18 2.21
CA LYS A 54 -16.27 -8.50 3.54
C LYS A 54 -15.11 -8.69 4.51
N ILE A 55 -15.25 -8.07 5.67
CA ILE A 55 -14.32 -8.19 6.79
C ILE A 55 -15.12 -8.80 7.95
N SER A 56 -14.58 -9.82 8.61
CA SER A 56 -15.21 -10.50 9.74
C SER A 56 -14.18 -10.79 10.84
N GLU A 57 -14.61 -10.74 12.10
CA GLU A 57 -13.81 -11.12 13.28
C GLU A 57 -13.56 -12.62 13.36
#